data_AF-D0NS00-F1
#
_entry.id   AF-D0NS00-F1
#
_cell.length_a   1.000
_cell.length_b   1.000
_cell.length_c   1.000
_cell.angle_alpha   90.00
_cell.angle_beta   90.00
_cell.angle_gamma   90.00
#
_symmetry.space_group_name_H-M   'P 1'
#
loop_
_entity.id
_entity.type
_entity.pdbx_description
1 polymer ?
#
loop_
_entity_poly.entity_id
_entity_poly.type
_entity_poly.pdbx_seq_one_letter_code
_entity_poly.pdbx_strand_id
1 'polypeptide(L)'
;MSLSLPASATSEGGSSDSSSDIDTTASAASGAAANSDDASPDTDDFKRPCIVQVVDSPSLVEGPADVTYPSWSAWNEYLKAYSVKSRQVIRIQSTLSCVLRNKRLGQTAAAKQGMDVPYVPETWGAYQRTYICTHGWPAKDRSSGLRTKHFVRGCGCPFRFVVQLVQVDGLCCLRVKNGVYQHNHAVGTAQFKTYPEKP
;
A
#
# COMPACT_ATOMS: atom_id res chain seq x y z
N MET A 1 -2.75 25.06 65.14
CA MET A 1 -4.05 24.57 65.62
C MET A 1 -4.92 24.40 64.38
N SER A 2 -4.78 23.27 63.68
CA SER A 2 -5.50 22.00 63.90
C SER A 2 -6.91 22.04 63.30
N LEU A 3 -7.09 21.31 62.18
CA LEU A 3 -8.00 20.15 62.04
C LEU A 3 -9.38 20.58 61.47
N SER A 4 -10.09 19.90 60.56
CA SER A 4 -10.07 18.53 60.03
C SER A 4 -10.94 18.44 58.75
N LEU A 5 -10.72 17.40 57.96
CA LEU A 5 -11.70 16.79 57.03
C LEU A 5 -12.88 16.17 57.80
N PRO A 6 -13.96 15.79 57.09
CA PRO A 6 -14.31 14.37 57.13
C PRO A 6 -14.73 13.76 55.78
N ALA A 7 -14.60 12.44 55.74
CA ALA A 7 -15.09 11.51 54.73
C ALA A 7 -16.33 10.73 55.25
N SER A 8 -17.14 10.16 54.35
CA SER A 8 -17.90 8.88 54.45
C SER A 8 -18.78 8.73 53.18
N ALA A 9 -18.64 7.67 52.36
CA ALA A 9 -19.14 6.28 52.49
C ALA A 9 -20.68 6.21 52.44
N THR A 10 -21.33 5.48 51.52
CA THR A 10 -21.61 4.00 51.48
C THR A 10 -21.88 3.52 50.03
N SER A 11 -21.32 2.40 49.51
CA SER A 11 -21.78 0.96 49.53
C SER A 11 -23.23 0.76 49.06
N GLU A 12 -23.64 -0.22 48.24
CA GLU A 12 -23.37 -1.67 48.06
C GLU A 12 -23.67 -2.06 46.57
N GLY A 13 -23.37 -3.21 45.96
CA GLY A 13 -22.89 -4.54 46.36
C GLY A 13 -23.13 -5.52 45.17
N GLY A 14 -22.54 -6.72 45.21
CA GLY A 14 -23.02 -7.89 44.44
C GLY A 14 -22.01 -8.65 43.58
N SER A 15 -21.42 -9.70 44.15
CA SER A 15 -20.45 -10.66 43.59
C SER A 15 -21.01 -11.62 42.52
N SER A 16 -20.12 -12.20 41.70
CA SER A 16 -20.06 -13.66 41.46
C SER A 16 -18.76 -14.07 40.75
N ASP A 17 -18.13 -15.11 41.31
CA ASP A 17 -16.92 -15.79 40.85
C ASP A 17 -17.13 -16.58 39.55
N SER A 18 -16.06 -16.80 38.79
CA SER A 18 -15.72 -18.12 38.22
C SER A 18 -14.31 -18.14 37.62
N SER A 19 -13.49 -19.03 38.17
CA SER A 19 -12.13 -19.37 37.80
C SER A 19 -12.08 -20.39 36.65
N SER A 20 -11.03 -20.38 35.84
CA SER A 20 -10.32 -21.62 35.44
C SER A 20 -9.02 -21.32 34.69
N ASP A 21 -7.98 -21.98 35.18
CA ASP A 21 -6.60 -21.97 34.74
C ASP A 21 -6.42 -22.70 33.39
N ILE A 22 -5.50 -22.21 32.54
CA ILE A 22 -4.98 -22.98 31.40
C ILE A 22 -3.49 -23.25 31.61
N ASP A 23 -3.16 -24.52 31.80
CA ASP A 23 -1.80 -25.00 32.00
C ASP A 23 -1.10 -25.34 30.66
N THR A 24 0.01 -24.65 30.49
CA THR A 24 1.32 -24.95 29.91
C THR A 24 1.65 -26.31 29.21
N THR A 25 2.55 -26.18 28.22
CA THR A 25 3.55 -27.13 27.67
C THR A 25 3.10 -28.14 26.60
N ALA A 26 3.52 -28.02 25.33
CA ALA A 26 4.86 -28.23 24.74
C ALA A 26 5.33 -29.70 24.74
N SER A 27 5.34 -30.32 23.57
CA SER A 27 6.12 -31.52 23.27
C SER A 27 6.59 -31.49 21.82
N ALA A 28 7.89 -31.68 21.64
CA ALA A 28 8.63 -31.59 20.39
C ALA A 28 9.16 -32.98 19.99
N ALA A 29 9.24 -33.20 18.66
CA ALA A 29 10.12 -34.09 17.89
C ALA A 29 10.06 -35.62 18.18
N SER A 30 10.22 -36.56 17.25
CA SER A 30 10.67 -36.59 15.84
C SER A 30 10.52 -38.04 15.32
N GLY A 31 10.42 -38.24 13.99
CA GLY A 31 10.59 -39.55 13.36
C GLY A 31 10.30 -39.53 11.86
N ALA A 32 11.32 -39.73 11.04
CA ALA A 32 11.35 -39.56 9.59
C ALA A 32 10.93 -40.82 8.79
N ALA A 33 10.42 -40.62 7.57
CA ALA A 33 10.74 -41.47 6.40
C ALA A 33 10.31 -40.77 5.10
N ALA A 34 11.13 -40.97 4.07
CA ALA A 34 11.15 -40.30 2.77
C ALA A 34 9.91 -40.57 1.90
N ASN A 35 9.66 -39.66 0.95
CA ASN A 35 9.64 -40.03 -0.47
C ASN A 35 9.90 -38.80 -1.34
N SER A 36 10.82 -39.02 -2.28
CA SER A 36 11.23 -38.17 -3.38
C SER A 36 10.14 -38.10 -4.43
N ASP A 37 9.69 -36.90 -4.77
CA ASP A 37 9.13 -36.61 -6.09
C ASP A 37 9.74 -35.29 -6.58
N ASP A 38 10.54 -35.43 -7.63
CA ASP A 38 11.08 -34.40 -8.48
C ASP A 38 9.91 -33.65 -9.14
N ALA A 39 9.54 -32.50 -8.59
CA ALA A 39 8.67 -31.55 -9.26
C ALA A 39 9.48 -30.28 -9.49
N SER A 40 10.07 -30.21 -10.68
CA SER A 40 10.59 -28.95 -11.22
C SER A 40 9.56 -27.84 -11.00
N PRO A 41 9.92 -26.72 -10.36
CA PRO A 41 9.00 -25.59 -10.26
C PRO A 41 8.83 -25.03 -11.67
N ASP A 42 7.71 -25.37 -12.31
CA ASP A 42 7.27 -24.79 -13.56
C ASP A 42 7.30 -23.27 -13.43
N THR A 43 8.26 -22.64 -14.10
CA THR A 43 8.49 -21.19 -14.06
C THR A 43 7.48 -20.40 -14.90
N ASP A 44 6.33 -21.00 -15.24
CA ASP A 44 5.32 -20.44 -16.15
C ASP A 44 4.15 -19.72 -15.41
N ASP A 45 4.35 -19.31 -14.14
CA ASP A 45 3.36 -18.57 -13.34
C ASP A 45 3.03 -17.16 -13.91
N PHE A 46 3.74 -16.73 -14.95
CA PHE A 46 3.49 -15.47 -15.66
C PHE A 46 2.39 -15.55 -16.74
N LYS A 47 1.87 -16.74 -17.08
CA LYS A 47 0.91 -16.93 -18.19
C LYS A 47 -0.57 -16.95 -17.78
N ARG A 48 -0.91 -16.42 -16.61
CA ARG A 48 -2.31 -16.44 -16.14
C ARG A 48 -3.07 -15.24 -16.71
N PRO A 49 -4.12 -15.45 -17.54
CA PRO A 49 -4.84 -14.34 -18.13
C PRO A 49 -5.58 -13.56 -17.03
N CYS A 50 -5.28 -12.27 -16.95
CA CYS A 50 -5.99 -11.30 -16.14
C CYS A 50 -7.48 -11.28 -16.55
N ILE A 51 -8.39 -10.87 -15.65
CA ILE A 51 -9.83 -10.67 -16.00
C ILE A 51 -9.99 -9.77 -17.24
N VAL A 52 -9.05 -8.86 -17.45
CA VAL A 52 -8.98 -8.01 -18.64
C VAL A 52 -8.03 -8.66 -19.63
N GLN A 53 -8.47 -8.73 -20.90
CA GLN A 53 -7.72 -9.28 -22.02
C GLN A 53 -6.25 -8.81 -21.95
N VAL A 54 -5.37 -9.75 -21.63
CA VAL A 54 -3.93 -9.54 -21.79
C VAL A 54 -3.72 -9.37 -23.28
N VAL A 55 -3.19 -8.21 -23.65
CA VAL A 55 -2.98 -7.84 -25.05
C VAL A 55 -1.55 -8.19 -25.43
N ASP A 56 -1.36 -8.75 -26.62
CA ASP A 56 -0.02 -9.13 -27.12
C ASP A 56 0.88 -7.90 -27.33
N SER A 57 0.27 -6.74 -27.56
CA SER A 57 0.94 -5.45 -27.69
C SER A 57 0.54 -4.52 -26.54
N PRO A 58 1.52 -3.83 -25.93
CA PRO A 58 1.23 -3.01 -24.77
C PRO A 58 0.38 -1.78 -25.11
N SER A 59 -0.58 -1.48 -24.24
CA SER A 59 -1.38 -0.26 -24.35
C SER A 59 -0.64 0.90 -23.71
N LEU A 60 -0.21 1.87 -24.53
CA LEU A 60 0.46 3.10 -24.08
C LEU A 60 -0.55 4.19 -23.76
N VAL A 61 -0.29 4.95 -22.70
CA VAL A 61 -1.09 6.14 -22.36
C VAL A 61 -0.17 7.32 -22.04
N GLU A 62 -0.64 8.52 -22.33
CA GLU A 62 0.02 9.75 -21.88
C GLU A 62 0.10 9.78 -20.35
N GLY A 63 1.27 10.11 -19.80
CA GLY A 63 1.46 10.22 -18.36
C GLY A 63 0.80 11.47 -17.75
N PRO A 64 0.72 11.56 -16.42
CA PRO A 64 0.40 12.81 -15.73
C PRO A 64 1.33 13.95 -16.18
N ALA A 65 0.83 15.18 -16.12
CA ALA A 65 1.59 16.37 -16.43
C ALA A 65 2.82 16.49 -15.51
N ASP A 66 3.99 16.74 -16.11
CA ASP A 66 5.24 16.99 -15.39
C ASP A 66 5.29 18.44 -14.89
N VAL A 67 4.42 18.72 -13.92
CA VAL A 67 4.32 20.01 -13.22
C VAL A 67 4.35 19.78 -11.70
N THR A 68 4.53 20.87 -10.95
CA THR A 68 4.48 20.85 -9.48
C THR A 68 3.08 21.13 -8.97
N TYR A 69 2.68 20.45 -7.89
CA TYR A 69 1.39 20.67 -7.22
C TYR A 69 1.62 21.23 -5.81
N PRO A 70 0.87 22.25 -5.38
CA PRO A 70 1.11 22.93 -4.10
C PRO A 70 0.63 22.13 -2.88
N SER A 71 -0.19 21.08 -3.07
CA SER A 71 -0.71 20.27 -1.98
C SER A 71 -1.18 18.89 -2.48
N TRP A 72 -1.36 17.95 -1.55
CA TRP A 72 -2.01 16.67 -1.86
C TRP A 72 -3.46 16.85 -2.36
N SER A 73 -4.16 17.91 -1.94
CA SER A 73 -5.52 18.19 -2.42
C SER A 73 -5.53 18.54 -3.91
N ALA A 74 -4.67 19.48 -4.32
CA ALA A 74 -4.52 19.88 -5.72
C ALA A 74 -4.09 18.70 -6.60
N TRP A 75 -3.17 17.86 -6.11
CA TRP A 75 -2.79 16.62 -6.79
C TRP A 75 -3.98 15.66 -6.94
N ASN A 76 -4.78 15.45 -5.90
CA ASN A 76 -5.92 14.52 -5.95
C ASN A 76 -7.00 15.00 -6.93
N GLU A 77 -7.23 16.31 -7.02
CA GLU A 77 -8.15 16.90 -8.00
C GLU A 77 -7.66 16.67 -9.44
N TYR A 78 -6.38 16.96 -9.70
CA TYR A 78 -5.75 16.66 -10.98
C TYR A 78 -5.83 15.15 -11.30
N LEU A 79 -5.52 14.28 -10.34
CA LEU A 79 -5.53 12.83 -10.53
C LEU A 79 -6.92 12.31 -10.92
N LYS A 80 -8.00 12.89 -10.37
CA LYS A 80 -9.38 12.56 -10.78
C LYS A 80 -9.60 12.91 -12.25
N ALA A 81 -9.27 14.14 -12.65
CA ALA A 81 -9.42 14.57 -14.05
C ALA A 81 -8.57 13.73 -15.02
N TYR A 82 -7.32 13.44 -14.65
CA TYR A 82 -6.42 12.58 -15.41
C TYR A 82 -6.96 11.14 -15.53
N SER A 83 -7.51 10.57 -14.45
CA SER A 83 -8.11 9.23 -14.46
C SER A 83 -9.29 9.13 -15.43
N VAL A 84 -10.14 10.17 -15.48
CA VAL A 84 -11.25 10.27 -16.43
C VAL A 84 -10.75 10.43 -17.87
N LYS A 85 -9.84 11.39 -18.11
CA LYS A 85 -9.25 11.66 -19.44
C LYS A 85 -8.60 10.40 -20.02
N SER A 86 -7.82 9.70 -19.20
CA SER A 86 -7.07 8.51 -19.61
C SER A 86 -7.90 7.22 -19.57
N ARG A 87 -9.12 7.26 -19.01
CA ARG A 87 -10.02 6.10 -18.80
C ARG A 87 -9.36 4.99 -17.99
N GLN A 88 -8.64 5.39 -16.95
CA GLN A 88 -7.91 4.49 -16.07
C GLN A 88 -8.39 4.61 -14.63
N VAL A 89 -8.52 3.49 -13.94
CA VAL A 89 -8.74 3.49 -12.49
C VAL A 89 -7.39 3.36 -11.79
N ILE A 90 -6.93 4.47 -11.25
CA ILE A 90 -5.61 4.58 -10.60
C ILE A 90 -5.78 4.44 -9.09
N ARG A 91 -4.92 3.64 -8.47
CA ARG A 91 -4.93 3.31 -7.04
C ARG A 91 -3.58 3.61 -6.40
N ILE A 92 -3.59 3.92 -5.11
CA ILE A 92 -2.36 4.03 -4.32
C ILE A 92 -1.90 2.62 -3.96
N GLN A 93 -0.69 2.26 -4.39
CA GLN A 93 -0.04 1.00 -4.03
C GLN A 93 0.63 1.07 -2.66
N SER A 94 1.38 2.15 -2.42
CA SER A 94 2.14 2.34 -1.19
C SER A 94 2.27 3.82 -0.85
N THR A 95 2.34 4.12 0.45
CA THR A 95 2.59 5.46 0.97
C THR A 95 3.80 5.44 1.89
N LEU A 96 4.73 6.37 1.70
CA LEU A 96 5.79 6.67 2.65
C LEU A 96 5.44 7.99 3.34
N SER A 97 5.28 7.97 4.67
CA SER A 97 4.97 9.17 5.45
C SER A 97 6.19 10.06 5.66
N CYS A 98 5.94 11.37 5.86
CA CYS A 98 6.98 12.32 6.23
C CYS A 98 7.66 11.91 7.56
N VAL A 99 6.86 11.53 8.56
CA VAL A 99 7.34 11.03 9.86
C VAL A 99 8.32 9.86 9.68
N LEU A 100 7.93 8.84 8.91
CA LEU A 100 8.77 7.66 8.69
C LEU A 100 10.05 8.01 7.92
N ARG A 101 9.96 8.88 6.91
CA ARG A 101 11.15 9.35 6.18
C ARG A 101 12.09 10.12 7.09
N ASN A 102 11.58 11.09 7.85
CA ASN A 102 12.37 11.92 8.74
C ASN A 102 13.06 11.06 9.81
N LYS A 103 12.33 10.10 10.41
CA LYS A 103 12.92 9.13 11.34
C LYS A 103 14.07 8.33 10.71
N ARG A 104 13.91 7.84 9.47
CA ARG A 104 14.97 7.12 8.74
C ARG A 104 16.16 8.03 8.45
N LEU A 105 15.92 9.27 8.06
CA LEU A 105 16.97 10.26 7.82
C LEU A 105 17.77 10.59 9.09
N GLY A 106 17.10 10.73 10.24
CA GLY A 106 17.74 10.95 11.54
C GLY A 106 18.65 9.81 11.99
N GLN A 107 18.48 8.60 11.44
CA GLN A 107 19.33 7.45 11.74
C GLN A 107 20.57 7.35 10.84
N THR A 108 20.68 8.18 9.80
CA THR A 108 21.84 8.20 8.89
C THR A 108 23.09 8.72 9.59
N ALA A 109 24.27 8.34 9.09
CA ALA A 109 25.55 8.84 9.61
C ALA A 109 25.63 10.38 9.51
N ALA A 110 25.09 10.95 8.42
CA ALA A 110 25.00 12.40 8.23
C ALA A 110 24.28 13.11 9.36
N ALA A 111 23.07 12.65 9.71
CA ALA A 111 22.31 13.20 10.81
C ALA A 111 23.03 13.05 12.15
N LYS A 112 23.64 11.88 12.41
CA LYS A 112 24.36 11.62 13.66
C LYS A 112 25.63 12.47 13.81
N GLN A 113 26.25 12.85 12.70
CA GLN A 113 27.40 13.76 12.66
C GLN A 113 26.99 15.24 12.69
N GLY A 114 25.68 15.55 12.82
CA GLY A 114 25.18 16.92 12.87
C GLY A 114 25.22 17.65 11.52
N MET A 115 25.34 16.91 10.41
CA MET A 115 25.24 17.52 9.08
C MET A 115 23.80 17.95 8.79
N ASP A 116 23.65 18.94 7.91
CA ASP A 116 22.34 19.36 7.44
C ASP A 116 21.69 18.24 6.62
N VAL A 117 20.46 17.88 6.99
CA VAL A 117 19.71 16.77 6.41
C VAL A 117 18.35 17.31 5.96
N PRO A 118 17.90 16.96 4.73
CA PRO A 118 16.69 17.56 4.15
C PRO A 118 15.42 16.96 4.76
N TYR A 119 15.12 17.35 6.00
CA TYR A 119 13.87 17.06 6.66
C TYR A 119 12.72 17.79 5.98
N VAL A 120 11.55 17.15 5.99
CA VAL A 120 10.32 17.74 5.42
C VAL A 120 9.28 17.94 6.52
N PRO A 121 8.41 18.95 6.43
CA PRO A 121 7.38 19.16 7.45
C PRO A 121 6.43 17.96 7.53
N GLU A 122 6.16 17.48 8.74
CA GLU A 122 5.30 16.31 8.97
C GLU A 122 3.83 16.60 8.67
N THR A 123 3.43 17.88 8.65
CA THR A 123 2.08 18.36 8.30
C THR A 123 1.62 17.95 6.90
N TRP A 124 2.55 17.61 5.99
CA TRP A 124 2.23 17.05 4.68
C TRP A 124 1.65 15.63 4.74
N GLY A 125 1.85 14.91 5.85
CA GLY A 125 1.40 13.53 6.07
C GLY A 125 2.18 12.51 5.24
N ALA A 126 2.00 12.52 3.93
CA ALA A 126 2.70 11.66 2.99
C ALA A 126 3.87 12.40 2.32
N TYR A 127 5.07 11.80 2.38
CA TYR A 127 6.21 12.25 1.59
C TYR A 127 6.14 11.72 0.16
N GLN A 128 5.68 10.47 0.00
CA GLN A 128 5.61 9.83 -1.31
C GLN A 128 4.42 8.87 -1.40
N ARG A 129 3.77 8.84 -2.56
CA ARG A 129 2.79 7.82 -2.93
C ARG A 129 3.15 7.18 -4.26
N THR A 130 3.11 5.86 -4.30
CA THR A 130 3.24 5.08 -5.53
C THR A 130 1.85 4.76 -6.04
N TYR A 131 1.61 5.03 -7.31
CA TYR A 131 0.34 4.82 -7.98
C TYR A 131 0.46 3.71 -9.01
N ILE A 132 -0.58 2.90 -9.12
CA ILE A 132 -0.72 1.78 -10.06
C ILE A 132 -2.14 1.78 -10.64
N CYS A 133 -2.38 0.99 -11.68
CA CYS A 133 -3.74 0.68 -12.09
C CYS A 133 -4.34 -0.41 -11.19
N THR A 134 -5.64 -0.69 -11.33
CA THR A 134 -6.33 -1.77 -10.61
C THR A 134 -5.72 -3.16 -10.83
N HIS A 135 -5.01 -3.35 -11.93
CA HIS A 135 -4.35 -4.60 -12.32
C HIS A 135 -2.86 -4.65 -11.96
N GLY A 136 -2.30 -3.57 -11.41
CA GLY A 136 -0.88 -3.46 -11.07
C GLY A 136 -0.46 -4.27 -9.83
N TRP A 137 -1.42 -4.82 -9.09
CA TRP A 137 -1.11 -5.73 -7.99
C TRP A 137 -0.59 -7.07 -8.54
N PRO A 138 0.44 -7.66 -7.92
CA PRO A 138 0.88 -9.00 -8.29
C PRO A 138 -0.27 -9.98 -8.08
N ALA A 139 -0.35 -10.98 -8.97
CA ALA A 139 -1.21 -12.13 -8.73
C ALA A 139 -0.75 -12.79 -7.42
N LYS A 140 -1.70 -13.03 -6.50
CA LYS A 140 -1.42 -13.83 -5.31
C LYS A 140 -2.11 -15.17 -5.50
N ASP A 141 -1.32 -16.23 -5.54
CA ASP A 141 -1.86 -17.56 -5.42
C ASP A 141 -2.16 -17.88 -3.96
N ARG A 142 -3.43 -18.21 -3.71
CA ARG A 142 -3.95 -18.57 -2.37
C ARG A 142 -4.44 -20.02 -2.31
N SER A 143 -4.21 -20.83 -3.33
CA SER A 143 -4.63 -22.23 -3.36
C SER A 143 -3.50 -23.16 -3.77
N SER A 144 -3.53 -24.37 -3.22
CA SER A 144 -2.66 -25.50 -3.54
C SER A 144 -2.86 -26.08 -4.96
N GLY A 145 -3.66 -25.42 -5.81
CA GLY A 145 -3.92 -25.86 -7.19
C GLY A 145 -5.08 -26.84 -7.37
N LEU A 146 -5.68 -27.37 -6.30
CA LEU A 146 -6.73 -28.41 -6.40
C LEU A 146 -8.11 -27.95 -6.93
N ARG A 147 -8.35 -26.64 -7.05
CA ARG A 147 -9.62 -26.09 -7.56
C ARG A 147 -9.37 -25.19 -8.76
N THR A 148 -10.26 -25.23 -9.75
CA THR A 148 -10.29 -24.30 -10.88
C THR A 148 -10.32 -22.87 -10.34
N LYS A 149 -9.22 -22.13 -10.52
CA LYS A 149 -9.10 -20.78 -9.94
C LYS A 149 -9.96 -19.82 -10.78
N HIS A 150 -10.81 -19.03 -10.12
CA HIS A 150 -11.46 -17.89 -10.78
C HIS A 150 -10.42 -16.85 -11.19
N PHE A 151 -10.69 -16.16 -12.30
CA PHE A 151 -9.79 -15.16 -12.88
C PHE A 151 -9.32 -14.11 -11.85
N VAL A 152 -8.02 -13.80 -11.87
CA VAL A 152 -7.37 -12.90 -10.90
C VAL A 152 -7.40 -11.46 -11.42
N ARG A 153 -7.75 -10.49 -10.56
CA ARG A 153 -7.75 -9.06 -10.91
C ARG A 153 -6.35 -8.45 -10.97
N GLY A 154 -5.41 -8.93 -10.15
CA GLY A 154 -4.01 -8.53 -10.21
C GLY A 154 -3.23 -9.41 -11.18
N CYS A 155 -2.63 -8.80 -12.20
CA CYS A 155 -1.72 -9.45 -13.15
C CYS A 155 -0.38 -8.72 -13.24
N GLY A 156 -0.02 -7.95 -12.22
CA GLY A 156 1.25 -7.25 -12.17
C GLY A 156 1.45 -6.26 -13.32
N CYS A 157 0.38 -5.56 -13.74
CA CYS A 157 0.48 -4.55 -14.79
C CYS A 157 1.61 -3.56 -14.50
N PRO A 158 2.49 -3.26 -15.48
CA PRO A 158 3.67 -2.44 -15.24
C PRO A 158 3.35 -0.96 -15.05
N PHE A 159 2.14 -0.51 -15.38
CA PHE A 159 1.71 0.87 -15.21
C PHE A 159 1.93 1.33 -13.77
N ARG A 160 2.80 2.33 -13.61
CA ARG A 160 3.19 2.85 -12.30
C ARG A 160 3.81 4.22 -12.42
N PHE A 161 3.58 5.05 -11.41
CA PHE A 161 4.36 6.27 -11.23
C PHE A 161 4.38 6.64 -9.76
N VAL A 162 5.26 7.57 -9.40
CA VAL A 162 5.44 8.05 -8.04
C VAL A 162 5.08 9.53 -7.99
N VAL A 163 4.38 9.95 -6.95
CA VAL A 163 4.27 11.38 -6.58
C VAL A 163 5.03 11.58 -5.29
N GLN A 164 5.98 12.50 -5.33
CA GLN A 164 6.93 12.74 -4.25
C GLN A 164 6.95 14.21 -3.89
N LEU A 165 7.06 14.48 -2.59
CA LEU A 165 7.36 15.80 -2.06
C LEU A 165 8.79 16.20 -2.45
N VAL A 166 8.92 17.37 -3.04
CA VAL A 166 10.16 18.00 -3.47
C VAL A 166 10.21 19.41 -2.91
N GLN A 167 11.42 19.97 -2.81
CA GLN A 167 11.61 21.37 -2.43
C GLN A 167 12.07 22.13 -3.67
N VAL A 168 11.36 23.20 -4.03
CA VAL A 168 11.63 24.07 -5.17
C VAL A 168 11.65 25.49 -4.64
N ASP A 169 12.78 26.19 -4.81
CA ASP A 169 12.99 27.57 -4.33
C ASP A 169 12.62 27.76 -2.85
N GLY A 170 12.97 26.78 -2.02
CA GLY A 170 12.67 26.78 -0.59
C GLY A 170 11.26 26.33 -0.21
N LEU A 171 10.35 26.18 -1.17
CA LEU A 171 8.97 25.77 -0.95
C LEU A 171 8.76 24.27 -1.21
N CYS A 172 7.97 23.62 -0.34
CA CYS A 172 7.59 22.22 -0.53
C CYS A 172 6.43 22.10 -1.54
N CYS A 173 6.57 21.22 -2.53
CA CYS A 173 5.54 20.90 -3.51
C CYS A 173 5.63 19.43 -3.95
N LEU A 174 4.59 18.91 -4.60
CA LEU A 174 4.57 17.55 -5.12
C LEU A 174 4.96 17.53 -6.59
N ARG A 175 5.72 16.51 -7.01
CA ARG A 175 6.04 16.27 -8.43
C ARG A 175 5.90 14.80 -8.77
N VAL A 176 5.46 14.53 -10.01
CA VAL A 176 5.40 13.18 -10.58
C VAL A 176 6.81 12.73 -10.98
N LYS A 177 7.17 11.48 -10.67
CA LYS A 177 8.48 10.88 -10.96
C LYS A 177 8.33 9.40 -11.31
N ASN A 178 9.37 8.83 -11.89
CA ASN A 178 9.54 7.39 -12.12
C ASN A 178 8.33 6.75 -12.83
N GLY A 179 7.85 7.40 -13.88
CA GLY A 179 6.68 6.99 -14.64
C GLY A 179 6.95 5.85 -15.61
N VAL A 180 6.08 4.84 -15.58
CA VAL A 180 5.91 3.78 -16.57
C VAL A 180 4.45 3.83 -16.99
N TYR A 181 4.18 4.33 -18.19
CA TYR A 181 2.81 4.58 -18.68
C TYR A 181 2.36 3.54 -19.72
N GLN A 182 2.68 2.29 -19.43
CA GLN A 182 2.44 1.14 -20.27
C GLN A 182 1.56 0.14 -19.52
N HIS A 183 0.53 -0.39 -20.19
CA HIS A 183 -0.32 -1.45 -19.67
C HIS A 183 -0.12 -2.74 -20.46
N ASN A 184 -0.21 -3.87 -19.77
CA ASN A 184 -0.23 -5.21 -20.37
C ASN A 184 -1.66 -5.75 -20.58
N HIS A 185 -2.66 -4.88 -20.40
CA HIS A 185 -4.08 -5.19 -20.59
C HIS A 185 -4.75 -4.03 -21.32
N ALA A 186 -5.90 -4.29 -21.92
CA ALA A 186 -6.69 -3.24 -22.57
C ALA A 186 -7.10 -2.12 -21.57
N VAL A 187 -6.95 -0.87 -22.00
CA VAL A 187 -7.42 0.34 -21.29
C VAL A 187 -8.47 1.02 -22.16
N GLY A 188 -9.69 1.19 -21.64
CA GLY A 188 -10.80 1.68 -22.46
C GLY A 188 -12.06 2.02 -21.68
N THR A 189 -13.02 2.60 -22.39
CA THR A 189 -14.31 3.06 -21.85
C THR A 189 -15.12 1.94 -21.20
N ALA A 190 -15.09 0.74 -21.77
CA ALA A 190 -15.84 -0.41 -21.26
C ALA A 190 -15.38 -0.79 -19.84
N GLN A 191 -14.06 -0.86 -19.62
CA GLN A 191 -13.48 -1.19 -18.31
C GLN A 191 -13.68 -0.04 -17.32
N PHE A 192 -13.47 1.22 -17.74
CA PHE A 192 -13.59 2.39 -16.88
C PHE A 192 -15.00 2.55 -16.30
N LYS A 193 -16.05 2.37 -17.11
CA LYS A 193 -17.45 2.51 -16.68
C LYS A 193 -17.93 1.45 -15.67
N THR A 194 -17.22 0.32 -15.53
CA THR A 194 -17.60 -0.72 -14.56
C THR A 194 -17.26 -0.37 -13.12
N TYR A 195 -16.50 0.70 -12.88
CA TYR A 195 -16.14 1.13 -11.54
C TYR A 195 -17.14 2.18 -11.06
N PRO A 196 -17.84 1.95 -9.94
CA PRO A 196 -18.74 2.95 -9.38
C PRO A 196 -17.93 4.18 -8.97
N GLU A 197 -18.38 5.35 -9.39
CA GLU A 197 -17.93 6.60 -8.81
C GLU A 197 -18.40 6.64 -7.36
N LYS A 198 -17.49 6.93 -6.44
CA LYS A 198 -17.86 7.07 -5.04
C LYS A 198 -18.61 8.41 -4.91
N PRO A 199 -19.87 8.42 -4.45
CA PRO A 199 -20.61 9.66 -4.22
C PRO A 199 -19.93 10.54 -3.17
#